data_AF-A0A9C9N5C9-F1
#
_entry.id   AF-A0A9C9N5C9-F1
#
_cell.length_a   1.000
_cell.length_b   1.000
_cell.length_c   1.000
_cell.angle_alpha   90.00
_cell.angle_beta   90.00
_cell.angle_gamma   90.00
#
_symmetry.space_group_name_H-M   'P 1'
#
loop_
_entity.id
_entity.type
_entity.pdbx_description
1 polymer ?
#
loop_
_entity_poly.entity_id
_entity_poly.type
_entity_poly.pdbx_seq_one_letter_code
_entity_poly.pdbx_strand_id
1 'polypeptide(L)'
;MKHACRKAGRCASPLPYQAVASSAIHDGVRTAGARYGDLTQGRQVAYERWHIALGRLNADQYQAGLTVWSDPTHRAVQGQAQAERTLDVPFLSSATFWVQVGSFQRKWQFYGGPPSGWE
;
A
#
# COMPACT_ATOMS: atom_id res chain seq x y z
N MET A 1 -19.42 3.17 -27.50
CA MET A 1 -18.65 1.97 -27.13
C MET A 1 -18.92 1.68 -25.66
N LYS A 2 -19.39 0.46 -25.35
CA LYS A 2 -19.84 0.01 -24.04
C LYS A 2 -18.69 -0.65 -23.27
N HIS A 3 -18.79 -0.60 -21.94
CA HIS A 3 -18.07 -1.40 -20.93
C HIS A 3 -16.81 -0.83 -20.27
N ALA A 4 -17.00 -0.16 -19.12
CA ALA A 4 -16.00 -0.13 -18.05
C ALA A 4 -16.62 -0.01 -16.63
N CYS A 5 -17.90 -0.34 -16.45
CA CYS A 5 -18.51 -0.46 -15.13
C CYS A 5 -19.25 -1.80 -15.07
N ARG A 6 -18.57 -2.83 -14.54
CA ARG A 6 -19.23 -4.12 -14.25
C ARG A 6 -20.13 -3.92 -13.02
N LYS A 7 -21.27 -4.61 -13.06
CA LYS A 7 -22.46 -4.65 -12.19
C LYS A 7 -22.28 -4.69 -10.65
N ALA A 8 -21.10 -4.43 -10.11
CA ALA A 8 -20.76 -4.55 -8.69
C ALA A 8 -20.17 -3.25 -8.07
N GLY A 9 -20.43 -2.07 -8.64
CA GLY A 9 -20.12 -0.79 -8.00
C GLY A 9 -18.63 -0.46 -7.83
N ARG A 10 -17.73 -1.15 -8.55
CA ARG A 10 -16.29 -0.86 -8.52
C ARG A 10 -15.86 -0.26 -9.85
N CYS A 11 -15.78 1.06 -9.90
CA CYS A 11 -15.10 1.79 -10.97
C CYS A 11 -13.58 1.59 -10.82
N ALA A 12 -12.89 1.29 -11.93
CA ALA A 12 -11.44 1.14 -11.93
C ALA A 12 -10.79 2.48 -11.56
N SER A 13 -9.89 2.44 -10.57
CA SER A 13 -9.17 3.62 -10.12
C SER A 13 -8.28 4.20 -11.23
N PRO A 14 -8.14 5.54 -11.35
CA PRO A 14 -7.12 6.19 -12.15
C PRO A 14 -5.74 5.61 -11.85
N LEU A 15 -5.04 5.22 -12.91
CA LEU A 15 -3.70 4.63 -12.90
C LEU A 15 -2.68 5.34 -11.96
N PRO A 16 -2.60 6.68 -11.83
CA PRO A 16 -1.62 7.31 -10.95
C PRO A 16 -1.83 7.00 -9.45
N TYR A 17 -3.08 6.95 -8.97
CA TYR A 17 -3.34 6.69 -7.54
C TYR A 17 -3.01 5.25 -7.16
N GLN A 18 -3.38 4.29 -8.02
CA GLN A 18 -3.06 2.87 -7.80
C GLN A 18 -1.54 2.64 -7.79
N ALA A 19 -0.82 3.26 -8.74
CA ALA A 19 0.63 3.12 -8.85
C ALA A 19 1.36 3.74 -7.66
N VAL A 20 1.02 4.98 -7.29
CA VAL A 20 1.61 5.68 -6.13
C VAL A 20 1.26 4.97 -4.82
N ALA A 21 0.01 4.50 -4.68
CA ALA A 21 -0.40 3.75 -3.51
C ALA A 21 0.42 2.47 -3.34
N SER A 22 0.61 1.73 -4.44
CA SER A 22 1.37 0.48 -4.48
C SER A 22 2.85 0.69 -4.16
N SER A 23 3.50 1.67 -4.80
CA SER A 23 4.94 1.92 -4.58
C SER A 23 5.24 2.37 -3.15
N ALA A 24 4.42 3.25 -2.59
CA ALA A 24 4.58 3.70 -1.21
C ALA A 24 4.39 2.56 -0.19
N ILE A 25 3.42 1.67 -0.40
CA ILE A 25 3.23 0.51 0.47
C ILE A 25 4.37 -0.48 0.33
N HIS A 26 4.86 -0.69 -0.89
CA HIS A 26 6.05 -1.49 -1.12
C HIS A 26 7.25 -0.93 -0.36
N ASP A 27 7.55 0.37 -0.50
CA ASP A 27 8.68 1.01 0.18
C ASP A 27 8.55 0.93 1.71
N GLY A 28 7.36 1.14 2.25
CA GLY A 28 7.09 1.03 3.68
C GLY A 28 7.29 -0.40 4.21
N VAL A 29 6.69 -1.39 3.56
CA VAL A 29 6.81 -2.81 3.93
C VAL A 29 8.26 -3.30 3.75
N ARG A 30 8.94 -2.86 2.70
CA ARG A 30 10.37 -3.10 2.48
C ARG A 30 11.21 -2.55 3.62
N THR A 31 10.98 -1.30 4.01
CA THR A 31 11.71 -0.64 5.10
C THR A 31 11.51 -1.35 6.43
N ALA A 32 10.28 -1.71 6.76
CA ALA A 32 9.98 -2.49 7.96
C ALA A 32 10.69 -3.85 7.93
N GLY A 33 10.65 -4.57 6.80
CA GLY A 33 11.34 -5.85 6.63
C GLY A 33 12.86 -5.75 6.72
N ALA A 34 13.45 -4.65 6.26
CA ALA A 34 14.89 -4.39 6.33
C ALA A 34 15.37 -4.10 7.76
N ARG A 35 14.53 -3.45 8.57
CA ARG A 35 14.85 -2.99 9.92
C ARG A 35 14.23 -3.89 10.98
N TYR A 36 14.49 -5.20 10.90
CA TYR A 36 14.09 -6.21 11.89
C TYR A 36 12.56 -6.32 12.15
N GLY A 37 11.73 -5.74 11.28
CA GLY A 37 10.28 -5.70 11.46
C GLY A 37 9.75 -4.45 12.16
N ASP A 38 10.46 -3.32 12.12
CA ASP A 38 9.95 -2.03 12.62
C ASP A 38 8.76 -1.54 11.77
N LEU A 39 7.55 -1.84 12.27
CA LEU A 39 6.29 -1.52 11.60
C LEU A 39 5.99 -0.01 11.63
N THR A 40 6.40 0.69 12.69
CA THR A 40 6.18 2.13 12.84
C THR A 40 6.94 2.88 11.75
N GLN A 41 8.20 2.51 11.55
CA GLN A 41 9.00 3.11 10.49
C GLN A 41 8.47 2.77 9.10
N GLY A 42 8.01 1.53 8.88
CA GLY A 42 7.37 1.17 7.61
C GLY A 42 6.12 2.01 7.31
N ARG A 43 5.29 2.27 8.32
CA ARG A 43 4.12 3.15 8.20
C ARG A 43 4.51 4.59 7.89
N GLN A 44 5.53 5.11 8.57
CA GLN A 44 6.03 6.46 8.34
C GLN A 44 6.54 6.63 6.90
N VAL A 45 7.35 5.70 6.40
CA VAL A 45 7.85 5.75 5.02
C VAL A 45 6.70 5.69 4.01
N ALA A 46 5.72 4.82 4.21
CA ALA A 46 4.55 4.77 3.32
C ALA A 46 3.80 6.11 3.31
N TYR A 47 3.58 6.71 4.48
CA TYR A 47 2.96 8.02 4.60
C TYR A 47 3.75 9.13 3.88
N GLU A 48 5.06 9.21 4.13
CA GLU A 48 5.93 10.22 3.50
C GLU A 48 5.90 10.11 1.97
N ARG A 49 5.92 8.89 1.42
CA ARG A 49 5.82 8.65 -0.02
C ARG A 49 4.48 9.11 -0.60
N TRP A 50 3.36 8.82 0.06
CA TRP A 50 2.06 9.35 -0.35
C TRP A 50 2.00 10.87 -0.22
N HIS A 51 2.53 11.43 0.86
CA HIS A 51 2.52 12.86 1.12
C HIS A 51 3.26 13.62 0.01
N ILE A 52 4.44 13.13 -0.40
CA ILE A 52 5.22 13.73 -1.48
C ILE A 52 4.48 13.64 -2.83
N ALA A 53 3.89 12.49 -3.13
CA ALA A 53 3.32 12.24 -4.46
C ALA A 53 1.88 12.75 -4.64
N LEU A 54 1.08 12.75 -3.59
CA LEU A 54 -0.36 13.06 -3.62
C LEU A 54 -0.73 14.31 -2.80
N GLY A 55 0.21 14.84 -2.01
CA GLY A 55 -0.05 15.89 -1.03
C GLY A 55 -0.67 15.37 0.26
N ARG A 56 -0.65 16.22 1.29
CA ARG A 56 -1.07 15.87 2.67
C ARG A 56 -2.49 15.33 2.77
N LEU A 57 -3.46 16.06 2.22
CA LEU A 57 -4.88 15.71 2.36
C LEU A 57 -5.19 14.32 1.79
N ASN A 58 -4.55 13.95 0.69
CA ASN A 58 -4.69 12.62 0.10
C ASN A 58 -3.93 11.55 0.89
N ALA A 59 -2.74 11.86 1.39
CA ALA A 59 -1.95 10.92 2.21
C ALA A 59 -2.66 10.54 3.51
N ASP A 60 -3.28 11.51 4.19
CA ASP A 60 -3.99 11.29 5.46
C ASP A 60 -5.15 10.28 5.29
N GLN A 61 -5.83 10.31 4.13
CA GLN A 61 -6.90 9.34 3.81
C GLN A 61 -6.37 7.91 3.64
N TYR A 62 -5.17 7.73 3.05
CA TYR A 62 -4.55 6.40 2.97
C TYR A 62 -4.03 5.95 4.34
N GLN A 63 -3.53 6.87 5.17
CA GLN A 63 -3.05 6.56 6.52
C GLN A 63 -4.17 5.98 7.39
N ALA A 64 -5.39 6.48 7.27
CA ALA A 64 -6.55 5.95 7.98
C ALA A 64 -6.85 4.49 7.62
N GLY A 65 -6.60 4.09 6.37
CA GLY A 65 -6.79 2.71 5.87
C GLY A 65 -5.53 1.85 5.88
N LEU A 66 -4.42 2.30 6.48
CA LEU A 66 -3.12 1.61 6.44
C LEU A 66 -2.96 0.62 7.60
N THR A 67 -2.75 -0.65 7.24
CA THR A 67 -2.31 -1.69 8.16
C THR A 67 -0.96 -2.22 7.72
N VAL A 68 0.02 -2.24 8.62
CA VAL A 68 1.32 -2.92 8.44
C VAL A 68 1.51 -3.83 9.65
N TRP A 69 1.81 -5.10 9.41
CA TRP A 69 1.90 -6.11 10.48
C TRP A 69 3.02 -7.09 10.22
N SER A 70 3.54 -7.66 11.31
CA SER A 70 4.49 -8.77 11.23
C SER A 70 3.73 -10.06 10.96
N ASP A 71 4.28 -10.89 10.10
CA ASP A 71 3.81 -12.25 9.81
C ASP A 71 4.92 -13.23 10.22
N PRO A 72 4.90 -13.73 11.47
CA PRO A 72 5.95 -14.61 11.97
C PRO A 72 6.02 -15.95 11.24
N THR A 73 4.87 -16.50 10.85
CA THR A 73 4.76 -17.79 10.14
C THR A 73 5.56 -17.76 8.83
N HIS A 74 5.44 -16.67 8.09
CA HIS A 74 6.18 -16.48 6.84
C HIS A 74 7.47 -15.68 7.01
N ARG A 75 7.86 -15.37 8.25
CA ARG A 75 9.06 -14.60 8.61
C ARG A 75 9.14 -13.27 7.86
N ALA A 76 8.00 -12.59 7.78
CA ALA A 76 7.78 -11.45 6.89
C ALA A 76 7.12 -10.28 7.61
N VAL A 77 7.02 -9.18 6.86
CA VAL A 77 6.14 -8.05 7.12
C VAL A 77 5.17 -7.97 5.96
N GLN A 78 3.91 -7.73 6.27
CA GLN A 78 2.87 -7.47 5.29
C GLN A 78 2.31 -6.07 5.51
N GLY A 79 1.77 -5.49 4.45
CA GLY A 79 1.07 -4.23 4.52
C GLY A 79 -0.04 -4.14 3.52
N GLN A 80 -1.09 -3.41 3.87
CA GLN A 80 -2.21 -3.09 3.00
C GLN A 80 -2.67 -1.67 3.26
N ALA A 81 -3.18 -1.03 2.22
CA ALA A 81 -3.85 0.26 2.33
C ALA A 81 -5.09 0.29 1.46
N GLN A 82 -6.11 0.96 1.95
CA GLN A 82 -7.30 1.27 1.18
C GLN A 82 -7.69 2.74 1.36
N ALA A 83 -8.13 3.38 0.29
CA ALA A 83 -8.76 4.68 0.36
C ALA A 83 -9.82 4.82 -0.73
N GLU A 84 -10.92 5.45 -0.37
CA GLU A 84 -11.90 5.96 -1.31
C GLU A 84 -11.38 7.26 -1.91
N ARG A 85 -11.65 7.45 -3.20
CA ARG A 85 -11.17 8.60 -3.95
C ARG A 85 -12.22 9.06 -4.93
N THR A 86 -12.53 10.34 -4.91
CA THR A 86 -13.37 10.97 -5.91
C THR A 86 -12.48 11.68 -6.91
N LEU A 87 -12.64 11.37 -8.19
CA LEU A 87 -12.04 12.13 -9.28
C LEU A 87 -13.11 12.84 -10.07
N ASP A 88 -12.84 14.10 -10.38
CA ASP A 88 -13.58 14.80 -11.41
C ASP A 88 -13.11 14.33 -12.78
N VAL A 89 -13.97 13.61 -13.49
CA VAL A 89 -13.70 13.22 -14.87
C VAL A 89 -14.22 14.33 -15.78
N PRO A 90 -13.37 14.99 -16.59
CA PRO A 90 -13.82 16.02 -17.50
C PRO A 90 -14.98 15.52 -18.37
N PHE A 91 -16.04 16.33 -18.47
CA PHE A 91 -17.25 16.08 -19.28
C PHE A 91 -18.12 14.88 -18.86
N LEU A 92 -17.74 14.12 -17.82
CA LEU A 92 -18.43 12.89 -17.37
C LEU A 92 -18.97 12.97 -15.93
N SER A 93 -18.67 14.04 -15.18
CA SER A 93 -18.93 14.23 -13.74
C SER A 93 -17.95 13.52 -12.79
N SER A 94 -18.09 13.79 -11.50
CA SER A 94 -17.27 13.21 -10.43
C SER A 94 -17.60 11.72 -10.25
N ALA A 95 -16.58 10.88 -10.22
CA ALA A 95 -16.72 9.44 -9.98
C ALA A 95 -15.87 9.02 -8.78
N THR A 96 -16.45 8.21 -7.91
CA THR A 96 -15.77 7.67 -6.74
C THR A 96 -15.27 6.24 -7.01
N PHE A 97 -14.03 5.96 -6.65
CA PHE A 97 -13.35 4.68 -6.81
C PHE A 97 -12.61 4.28 -5.53
N TRP A 98 -12.41 2.97 -5.39
CA TRP A 98 -11.66 2.39 -4.28
C TRP A 98 -10.26 2.00 -4.76
N VAL A 99 -9.24 2.56 -4.12
CA VAL A 99 -7.85 2.12 -4.31
C VAL A 99 -7.52 1.17 -3.19
N GLN A 100 -7.22 -0.08 -3.51
CA GLN A 100 -6.76 -1.10 -2.57
C GLN A 100 -5.41 -1.65 -3.06
N VAL A 101 -4.42 -1.66 -2.18
CA VAL A 101 -3.07 -2.14 -2.46
C VAL A 101 -2.54 -2.97 -1.30
N GLY A 102 -1.65 -3.90 -1.61
CA GLY A 102 -0.98 -4.74 -0.63
C GLY A 102 0.45 -5.02 -1.02
N SER A 103 1.30 -5.29 -0.02
CA SER A 103 2.68 -5.72 -0.23
C SER A 103 3.13 -6.71 0.84
N PHE A 104 4.14 -7.48 0.49
CA PHE A 104 4.76 -8.51 1.32
C PHE A 104 6.28 -8.37 1.19
N GLN A 105 6.98 -8.43 2.32
CA GLN A 105 8.43 -8.45 2.37
C GLN A 105 8.92 -9.43 3.43
N ARG A 106 9.74 -10.40 3.02
CA ARG A 106 10.47 -11.24 3.98
C ARG A 106 11.49 -10.41 4.76
N LYS A 107 11.59 -10.61 6.07
CA LYS A 107 12.53 -9.85 6.91
C LYS A 107 13.97 -10.16 6.51
N TRP A 108 14.81 -9.13 6.46
CA TRP A 108 16.13 -9.25 5.84
C TRP A 108 17.08 -10.22 6.55
N GLN A 109 16.93 -10.35 7.86
CA GLN A 109 17.65 -11.31 8.70
C GLN A 109 17.50 -12.78 8.26
N PHE A 110 16.53 -13.10 7.40
CA PHE A 110 16.31 -14.45 6.87
C PHE A 110 16.74 -14.64 5.42
N TYR A 111 17.35 -13.63 4.77
CA TYR A 111 17.92 -13.79 3.41
C TYR A 111 19.34 -14.38 3.43
N GLY A 112 20.04 -14.37 4.58
CA GLY A 112 21.40 -14.91 4.73
C GLY A 112 21.50 -16.42 4.90
N GLY A 113 20.42 -17.16 4.65
CA GLY A 113 20.33 -18.59 4.96
C GLY A 113 19.93 -18.87 6.41
N PRO A 114 19.92 -20.14 6.82
CA PRO A 114 19.62 -20.53 8.18
C PRO A 114 20.47 -19.84 9.24
N PRO A 115 19.91 -19.21 10.29
CA PRO A 115 20.66 -19.03 11.53
C PRO A 115 21.25 -20.38 11.97
N SER A 116 22.47 -20.35 12.51
CA SER A 116 23.09 -21.52 13.15
C SER A 116 22.14 -22.09 14.21
N GLY A 117 21.67 -23.33 14.03
CA GLY A 117 20.69 -23.99 14.90
C GLY A 117 19.28 -24.09 14.34
N TRP A 118 19.13 -24.43 13.04
CA TRP A 118 17.84 -24.63 12.37
C TRP A 118 17.26 -26.05 12.60
N GLU A 119 17.94 -26.92 13.35
CA GLU A 119 17.37 -28.18 13.86
C GLU A 119 16.76 -28.00 15.26
#